data_AF-A4A6X6-F1
#
_entry.id   AF-A4A6X6-F1
#
_cell.length_a   1.000
_cell.length_b   1.000
_cell.length_c   1.000
_cell.angle_alpha   90.00
_cell.angle_beta   90.00
_cell.angle_gamma   90.00
#
_symmetry.space_group_name_H-M   'P 1'
#
loop_
_entity.id
_entity.type
_entity.pdbx_description
1 polymer ?
#
loop_
_entity_poly.entity_id
_entity_poly.type
_entity_poly.pdbx_seq_one_letter_code
_entity_poly.pdbx_strand_id
1 'polypeptide(L)'
;MKYQFVLAHRDRWSIQLMCRMLQIARSGIYAWLHTPMSERAIEDQRLLGLIKDSYAARSGVYGSPRVFLDLREAGETCDKHRVARIM
;
A
#
# COMPACT_ATOMS: atom_id res chain seq x y z
N MET A 1 4.96 -7.77 6.28
CA MET A 1 4.52 -6.87 7.39
C MET A 1 4.77 -7.56 8.74
N LYS A 2 5.30 -6.87 9.75
CA LYS A 2 5.60 -7.46 11.07
C LYS A 2 4.34 -7.96 11.81
N TYR A 3 3.24 -7.21 11.76
CA TYR A 3 1.98 -7.58 12.41
C TYR A 3 1.31 -8.82 11.79
N GLN A 4 1.34 -8.92 10.45
CA GLN A 4 0.87 -10.11 9.72
C GLN A 4 1.64 -11.37 10.14
N PHE A 5 2.96 -11.27 10.31
CA PHE A 5 3.78 -12.39 10.75
C PHE A 5 3.39 -12.88 12.15
N VAL A 6 3.11 -11.95 13.08
CA VAL A 6 2.66 -12.30 14.43
C VAL A 6 1.31 -12.99 14.43
N LEU A 7 0.36 -12.53 13.60
CA LEU A 7 -0.95 -13.20 13.51
C LEU A 7 -0.85 -14.57 12.84
N ALA A 8 -0.05 -14.71 11.78
CA ALA A 8 0.13 -15.98 11.07
C ALA A 8 0.72 -17.09 11.95
N HIS A 9 1.46 -16.73 13.01
CA HIS A 9 2.12 -17.68 13.88
C HIS A 9 1.65 -17.63 15.34
N ARG A 10 0.50 -16.99 15.60
CA ARG A 10 -0.08 -16.88 16.95
C ARG A 10 -0.41 -18.23 17.60
N ASP A 11 -0.65 -19.25 16.78
CA ASP A 11 -1.01 -20.60 17.23
C ASP A 11 0.23 -21.44 17.60
N ARG A 12 1.43 -21.02 17.15
CA ARG A 12 2.71 -21.71 17.40
C ARG A 12 3.56 -21.02 18.46
N TRP A 13 3.48 -19.69 18.57
CA TRP A 13 4.29 -18.90 19.50
C TRP A 13 3.47 -17.86 20.25
N SER A 14 3.93 -17.49 21.44
CA SER A 14 3.25 -16.45 22.22
C SER A 14 3.40 -15.08 21.54
N ILE A 15 2.28 -14.38 21.40
CA ILE A 15 2.22 -13.02 20.82
C ILE A 15 3.17 -12.08 21.57
N GLN A 16 3.26 -12.20 22.89
CA GLN A 16 4.11 -11.34 23.72
C GLN A 16 5.61 -11.57 23.47
N LEU A 17 6.03 -12.79 23.14
CA LEU A 17 7.42 -13.07 22.79
C LEU A 17 7.74 -12.56 21.39
N MET A 18 6.85 -12.77 20.42
CA MET A 18 7.02 -12.23 19.07
C MET A 18 7.03 -10.71 19.05
N CYS A 19 6.17 -10.03 19.83
CA CYS A 19 6.19 -8.56 19.96
C CYS A 19 7.54 -8.05 20.49
N ARG A 20 8.10 -8.73 21.50
CA ARG A 20 9.42 -8.38 22.06
C ARG A 20 10.55 -8.61 21.05
N MET A 21 10.53 -9.75 20.35
CA MET A 21 11.54 -10.07 19.33
C MET A 21 11.51 -9.09 18.15
N LEU A 22 10.31 -8.71 17.70
CA LEU A 22 10.12 -7.84 16.53
C LEU A 22 10.14 -6.34 16.88
N GLN A 23 10.28 -6.00 18.17
CA GLN A 23 10.26 -4.64 18.71
C GLN A 23 8.99 -3.88 18.29
N ILE A 24 7.83 -4.52 18.45
CA ILE A 24 6.51 -3.94 18.14
C ILE A 24 5.62 -3.89 19.37
N ALA A 25 4.79 -2.86 19.45
CA ALA A 25 3.79 -2.74 20.51
C ALA A 25 2.63 -3.72 20.28
N ARG A 26 2.17 -4.37 21.35
CA ARG A 26 1.01 -5.27 21.30
C ARG A 26 -0.28 -4.53 20.89
N SER A 27 -0.42 -3.26 21.30
CA SER A 27 -1.54 -2.40 20.88
C SER A 27 -1.60 -2.21 19.36
N GLY A 28 -0.44 -2.17 18.69
CA GLY A 28 -0.35 -2.07 17.24
C GLY A 28 -0.96 -3.25 16.50
N ILE A 29 -1.01 -4.44 17.13
CA ILE A 29 -1.64 -5.63 16.53
C ILE A 29 -3.16 -5.43 16.43
N TYR A 30 -3.81 -4.94 17.49
CA TYR A 30 -5.25 -4.71 17.48
C TYR A 30 -5.63 -3.59 16.51
N ALA A 31 -4.86 -2.50 16.47
CA ALA A 31 -5.05 -1.43 15.49
C ALA A 31 -4.90 -1.95 14.04
N TRP A 32 -3.88 -2.79 13.78
CA TRP A 32 -3.65 -3.40 12.48
C TRP A 32 -4.74 -4.43 12.10
N LEU A 33 -5.36 -5.09 13.09
CA LEU A 33 -6.49 -5.99 12.87
C LEU A 33 -7.74 -5.26 12.36
N HIS A 34 -7.97 -4.03 12.84
CA HIS A 34 -9.10 -3.22 12.42
C HIS A 34 -8.82 -2.42 11.13
N THR A 35 -7.57 -2.02 10.92
CA THR A 35 -7.16 -1.20 9.78
C THR A 35 -5.82 -1.70 9.24
N PRO A 36 -5.81 -2.84 8.51
CA PRO A 36 -4.57 -3.42 8.00
C PRO A 36 -3.90 -2.54 6.93
N MET A 37 -4.68 -1.64 6.32
CA MET A 37 -4.25 -0.66 5.33
C MET A 37 -4.67 0.74 5.79
N SER A 38 -3.74 1.68 5.85
CA SER A 38 -4.08 3.08 6.11
C SER A 38 -4.96 3.63 4.98
N GLU A 39 -5.77 4.65 5.24
CA GLU A 39 -6.55 5.34 4.20
C GLU A 39 -5.68 5.76 3.01
N ARG A 40 -4.43 6.17 3.29
CA ARG A 40 -3.43 6.47 2.26
C ARG A 40 -3.05 5.26 1.43
N ALA A 41 -2.90 4.09 2.03
CA ALA A 41 -2.58 2.85 1.33
C ALA A 41 -3.76 2.34 0.49
N ILE A 42 -4.99 2.52 0.97
CA ILE A 42 -6.21 2.23 0.20
C ILE A 42 -6.28 3.14 -1.04
N GLU A 43 -6.06 4.44 -0.84
CA GLU A 43 -6.05 5.40 -1.94
C GLU A 43 -4.87 5.16 -2.90
N ASP A 44 -3.70 4.80 -2.39
CA ASP A 44 -2.56 4.41 -3.23
C ASP A 44 -2.89 3.16 -4.06
N GLN A 45 -3.66 2.20 -3.52
CA GLN A 45 -4.11 1.02 -4.27
C GLN A 45 -5.16 1.37 -5.34
N ARG A 46 -6.08 2.30 -5.05
CA ARG A 46 -7.01 2.87 -6.05
C ARG A 46 -6.23 3.53 -7.18
N LEU A 47 -5.26 4.36 -6.85
CA LEU A 47 -4.41 5.06 -7.80
C LEU A 47 -3.57 4.07 -8.65
N LEU A 48 -3.06 3.01 -8.03
CA LEU A 48 -2.29 1.96 -8.70
C LEU A 48 -3.12 1.24 -9.77
N GLY A 49 -4.42 1.04 -9.55
CA GLY A 49 -5.34 0.52 -10.57
C GLY A 49 -5.39 1.43 -11.80
N LEU A 50 -5.65 2.72 -11.59
CA LEU A 50 -5.72 3.72 -12.67
C LEU A 50 -4.38 3.88 -13.43
N ILE A 51 -3.26 3.79 -12.70
CA ILE A 51 -1.91 3.79 -13.29
C ILE A 51 -1.74 2.59 -14.21
N LYS A 52 -2.14 1.40 -13.77
CA LYS A 52 -2.04 0.16 -14.57
C LYS A 52 -2.94 0.22 -15.80
N ASP A 53 -4.15 0.71 -15.68
CA ASP A 53 -5.08 0.84 -16.80
C ASP A 53 -4.52 1.80 -17.86
N SER A 54 -4.00 2.95 -17.43
CA SER A 54 -3.36 3.95 -18.31
C SER A 54 -2.09 3.39 -18.96
N TYR A 55 -1.28 2.65 -18.20
CA TYR A 55 -0.06 2.01 -18.68
C TYR A 55 -0.36 0.91 -19.70
N ALA A 56 -1.37 0.07 -19.44
CA ALA A 56 -1.81 -1.00 -20.33
C ALA A 56 -2.46 -0.45 -21.61
N ALA A 57 -3.25 0.62 -21.52
CA ALA A 57 -3.85 1.28 -22.68
C ALA A 57 -2.81 1.79 -23.70
N ARG A 58 -1.58 2.06 -23.24
CA ARG A 58 -0.45 2.50 -24.07
C ARG A 58 0.65 1.45 -24.22
N SER A 59 0.32 0.17 -24.03
CA SER A 59 1.24 -0.97 -24.20
C SER A 59 2.54 -0.86 -23.39
N GLY A 60 2.51 -0.16 -22.26
CA GLY A 60 3.64 -0.03 -21.35
C GLY A 60 4.76 0.91 -21.77
N VAL A 61 4.53 1.76 -22.78
CA VAL A 61 5.54 2.74 -23.25
C VAL A 61 5.65 3.94 -22.31
N TYR A 62 4.61 4.23 -21.54
CA TYR A 62 4.51 5.47 -20.78
C TYR A 62 5.22 5.37 -19.44
N GLY A 63 6.19 6.27 -19.21
CA GLY A 63 6.79 6.48 -17.89
C GLY A 63 5.89 7.30 -16.96
N SER A 64 6.29 7.41 -15.69
CA SER A 64 5.51 8.11 -14.65
C SER A 64 5.05 9.53 -15.00
N PRO A 65 5.80 10.37 -15.77
CA PRO A 65 5.32 11.71 -16.14
C PRO A 65 4.14 11.68 -17.11
N ARG A 66 4.09 10.70 -18.01
CA ARG A 66 3.01 10.59 -19.00
C ARG A 66 1.75 9.98 -18.37
N VAL A 67 1.93 8.95 -17.56
CA VAL A 67 0.82 8.38 -16.76
C VAL A 67 0.21 9.44 -15.84
N PHE A 68 1.02 10.33 -15.26
CA PHE A 68 0.52 11.46 -14.47
C PHE A 68 -0.37 12.42 -15.29
N LEU A 69 -0.01 12.72 -16.54
CA LEU A 69 -0.84 13.56 -17.42
C LEU A 69 -2.18 12.87 -17.72
N ASP A 70 -2.15 11.56 -17.98
CA ASP A 70 -3.35 10.77 -18.26
C ASP A 70 -4.31 10.74 -17.05
N LEU A 71 -3.76 10.57 -15.85
CA LEU A 71 -4.53 10.63 -14.60
C LEU A 71 -5.13 12.01 -14.39
N ARG A 72 -4.40 13.08 -14.74
CA ARG A 72 -4.89 14.45 -14.64
C ARG A 72 -6.01 14.73 -15.64
N GLU A 73 -5.92 14.18 -16.87
CA GLU A 73 -7.00 14.24 -17.86
C GLU A 73 -8.24 13.45 -17.40
N ALA A 74 -8.05 12.35 -16.68
CA ALA A 74 -9.12 11.59 -16.04
C ALA A 74 -9.74 12.31 -14.82
N GLY A 75 -9.24 13.48 -14.42
CA GLY A 75 -9.75 14.29 -13.32
C GLY A 75 -9.13 13.99 -11.94
N GLU A 76 -8.07 13.18 -11.88
CA GLU A 76 -7.39 12.85 -10.63
C GLU A 76 -6.43 13.95 -10.18
N THR A 77 -6.53 14.36 -8.91
CA THR A 77 -5.68 15.37 -8.28
C THR A 77 -4.50 14.75 -7.54
N CYS A 78 -3.77 13.83 -8.19
CA CYS A 78 -2.56 13.24 -7.62
C CYS A 78 -1.33 14.13 -7.87
N ASP A 79 -0.21 13.85 -7.20
CA ASP A 79 1.08 14.51 -7.47
C ASP A 79 1.94 13.59 -8.35
N LYS A 80 2.73 14.17 -9.27
CA LYS A 80 3.72 13.43 -10.07
C LYS A 80 4.66 12.57 -9.21
N HIS A 81 5.03 13.03 -8.02
CA HIS A 81 5.86 12.29 -7.08
C HIS A 81 5.12 11.12 -6.44
N ARG A 82 3.80 11.26 -6.25
CA ARG A 82 2.95 10.17 -5.75
C ARG A 82 2.82 9.07 -6.81
N VAL A 83 2.62 9.44 -8.08
CA VAL A 83 2.60 8.49 -9.21
C VAL A 83 3.94 7.77 -9.33
N ALA A 84 5.06 8.50 -9.32
CA ALA A 84 6.39 7.91 -9.42
C ALA A 84 6.78 6.99 -8.23
N ARG A 85 6.14 7.15 -7.07
CA ARG A 85 6.34 6.25 -5.92
C ARG A 85 5.50 4.96 -6.01
N ILE A 86 4.35 5.03 -6.68
CA ILE A 86 3.37 3.93 -6.74
C ILE A 86 3.59 3.03 -7.96
N MET A 87 4.01 3.63 -9.07
CA MET A 87 4.38 2.95 -10.31
C MET A 87 5.71 2.24 -10.16
#